data_AF-A0A0P1EIY5-F1
#
_entry.id   AF-A0A0P1EIY5-F1
#
_cell.length_a   1.000
_cell.length_b   1.000
_cell.length_c   1.000
_cell.angle_alpha   90.00
_cell.angle_beta   90.00
_cell.angle_gamma   90.00
#
_symmetry.space_group_name_H-M   'P 1'
#
loop_
_entity.id
_entity.type
_entity.pdbx_description
1 polymer ?
#
loop_
_entity_poly.entity_id
_entity_poly.type
_entity_poly.pdbx_seq_one_letter_code
_entity_poly.pdbx_strand_id
1 'polypeptide(L)'
;MFVRFIRLFPTSLAALFVVGLAAHQAGAQSSGEDAHLAIENPAELSKEEALSIYKSLQRRMERGYAAAQLDLLMNYQAWPLFNDAPYISATHGQRYVNSYANRMAHNYGTLAEGEKLPMGSVLAKDSVTVTDEGNVHPGALFVMEKLAQGTSPETADWRYIMVMPDGSLFGDTMGARSDAVVYCHDCHEAVADRDYTFFVPEEYVVGN
;
A
#
# COMPACT_ATOMS: atom_id res chain seq x y z
N MET A 1 -12.99 43.10 -80.32
CA MET A 1 -11.74 43.68 -80.85
C MET A 1 -10.67 43.50 -79.77
N PHE A 2 -9.48 43.04 -80.18
CA PHE A 2 -8.31 42.68 -79.35
C PHE A 2 -7.97 43.77 -78.30
N VAL A 3 -7.34 43.48 -77.14
CA VAL A 3 -5.91 43.14 -76.99
C VAL A 3 -5.64 42.43 -75.64
N ARG A 4 -4.50 41.73 -75.66
CA ARG A 4 -3.94 40.65 -74.83
C ARG A 4 -2.97 41.20 -73.75
N PHE A 5 -2.47 40.26 -72.93
CA PHE A 5 -1.36 40.31 -71.94
C PHE A 5 -1.75 40.80 -70.54
N ILE A 6 -1.46 40.05 -69.47
CA ILE A 6 -0.13 39.62 -69.02
C ILE A 6 -0.14 38.18 -68.45
N ARG A 7 0.94 37.43 -68.73
CA ARG A 7 1.27 36.11 -68.15
C ARG A 7 1.92 36.29 -66.77
N LEU A 8 1.55 35.48 -65.78
CA LEU A 8 2.46 34.95 -64.75
C LEU A 8 1.92 33.58 -64.26
N PHE A 9 2.68 32.51 -64.52
CA PHE A 9 2.66 31.23 -63.81
C PHE A 9 3.88 31.23 -62.87
N PRO A 10 4.13 30.23 -62.01
CA PRO A 10 3.26 29.40 -61.16
C PRO A 10 3.79 29.37 -59.71
N THR A 11 3.01 28.96 -58.72
CA THR A 11 3.59 28.30 -57.52
C THR A 11 2.52 27.44 -56.85
N SER A 12 2.68 26.11 -56.97
CA SER A 12 2.07 25.15 -56.07
C SER A 12 2.52 25.44 -54.65
N LEU A 13 1.58 25.72 -53.74
CA LEU A 13 1.82 25.65 -52.31
C LEU A 13 1.24 24.33 -51.81
N ALA A 14 2.12 23.41 -51.44
CA ALA A 14 1.78 22.19 -50.74
C ALA A 14 1.14 22.56 -49.39
N ALA A 15 -0.11 22.13 -49.17
CA ALA A 15 -0.74 22.23 -47.87
C ALA A 15 -0.16 21.13 -46.95
N LEU A 16 0.79 21.51 -46.11
CA LEU A 16 1.23 20.69 -44.98
C LEU A 16 0.10 20.66 -43.93
N PHE A 17 -0.60 19.53 -43.84
CA PHE A 17 -1.45 19.20 -42.70
C PHE A 17 -0.55 18.92 -41.50
N VAL A 18 -0.41 19.88 -40.58
CA VAL A 18 0.12 19.63 -39.25
C VAL A 18 -1.03 19.09 -38.40
N VAL A 19 -1.13 17.77 -38.33
CA VAL A 19 -1.95 17.09 -37.31
C VAL A 19 -1.22 17.26 -35.99
N GLY A 20 -1.62 18.25 -35.19
CA GLY A 20 -1.18 18.37 -33.81
C GLY A 20 -1.78 17.23 -33.00
N LEU A 21 -1.00 16.16 -32.75
CA LEU A 21 -1.25 15.27 -31.64
C LEU A 21 -1.02 16.06 -30.35
N ALA A 22 -2.09 16.66 -29.82
CA ALA A 22 -2.13 17.04 -28.42
C ALA A 22 -2.17 15.74 -27.61
N ALA A 23 -1.00 15.22 -27.27
CA ALA A 23 -0.85 14.15 -26.30
C ALA A 23 -1.57 14.58 -25.02
N HIS A 24 -2.65 13.87 -24.70
CA HIS A 24 -3.33 13.95 -23.41
C HIS A 24 -2.33 13.52 -22.34
N GLN A 25 -1.68 14.48 -21.70
CA GLN A 25 -1.17 14.25 -20.35
C GLN A 25 -2.35 14.45 -19.40
N ALA A 26 -3.19 13.42 -19.31
CA ALA A 26 -3.96 13.19 -18.10
C ALA A 26 -2.95 12.74 -17.04
N GLY A 27 -2.26 13.70 -16.43
CA GLY A 27 -1.55 13.46 -15.19
C GLY A 27 -2.62 13.11 -14.16
N ALA A 28 -2.76 11.82 -13.87
CA ALA A 28 -3.46 11.38 -12.66
C ALA A 28 -2.60 11.86 -11.49
N GLN A 29 -2.88 13.08 -11.02
CA GLN A 29 -2.40 13.57 -9.75
C GLN A 29 -3.15 12.78 -8.68
N SER A 30 -2.48 11.85 -8.01
CA SER A 30 -3.00 11.28 -6.76
C SER A 30 -2.96 12.39 -5.72
N SER A 31 -4.11 13.02 -5.44
CA SER A 31 -4.27 13.82 -4.23
C SER A 31 -4.08 12.91 -3.02
N GLY A 32 -3.42 13.38 -1.97
CA GLY A 32 -3.19 12.63 -0.72
C GLY A 32 -4.46 12.10 -0.04
N GLU A 33 -5.64 12.52 -0.48
CA GLU A 33 -6.94 11.95 -0.09
C GLU A 33 -7.17 10.51 -0.58
N ASP A 34 -6.50 10.07 -1.65
CA ASP A 34 -6.73 8.73 -2.25
C ASP A 34 -5.82 7.63 -1.63
N ALA A 35 -4.81 8.03 -0.85
CA ALA A 35 -3.86 7.11 -0.19
C ALA A 35 -4.48 6.36 0.99
N HIS A 36 -5.57 6.88 1.55
CA HIS A 36 -6.33 6.27 2.63
C HIS A 36 -7.81 6.29 2.27
N LEU A 37 -8.26 5.38 1.39
CA LEU A 37 -9.68 5.07 1.27
C LEU A 37 -10.16 4.49 2.61
N ALA A 38 -10.53 5.39 3.51
CA ALA A 38 -11.10 5.08 4.80
C ALA A 38 -12.51 4.55 4.57
N ILE A 39 -12.84 3.47 5.28
CA ILE A 39 -14.22 2.99 5.33
C ILE A 39 -15.02 4.06 6.09
N GLU A 40 -16.04 4.64 5.48
CA GLU A 40 -16.79 5.77 6.07
C GLU A 40 -17.55 5.36 7.35
N ASN A 41 -17.95 4.09 7.43
CA ASN A 41 -18.86 3.55 8.43
C ASN A 41 -18.38 2.18 8.97
N PRO A 42 -17.22 2.13 9.64
CA PRO A 42 -16.72 0.89 10.21
C PRO A 42 -17.66 0.39 11.31
N ALA A 43 -17.95 -0.91 11.33
CA ALA A 43 -18.65 -1.51 12.45
C ALA A 43 -17.79 -1.47 13.72
N GLU A 44 -18.40 -1.20 14.87
CA GLU A 44 -17.80 -1.45 16.18
C GLU A 44 -18.03 -2.92 16.56
N LEU A 45 -16.95 -3.68 16.71
CA LEU A 45 -16.99 -5.12 17.01
C LEU A 45 -16.29 -5.42 18.34
N SER A 46 -16.81 -6.40 19.06
CA SER A 46 -16.03 -7.07 20.11
C SER A 46 -14.84 -7.83 19.52
N LYS A 47 -13.87 -8.18 20.38
CA LYS A 47 -12.72 -9.02 20.00
C LYS A 47 -13.17 -10.36 19.41
N GLU A 48 -14.17 -10.98 20.02
CA GLU A 48 -14.71 -12.28 19.60
C GLU A 48 -15.36 -12.20 18.22
N GLU A 49 -16.13 -11.14 17.94
CA GLU A 49 -16.77 -10.90 16.64
C GLU A 49 -15.72 -10.63 15.55
N ALA A 50 -14.76 -9.73 15.82
CA ALA A 50 -13.67 -9.42 14.90
C ALA A 50 -12.85 -10.67 14.55
N LEU A 51 -12.53 -11.49 15.55
CA LEU A 51 -11.80 -12.75 15.36
C LEU A 51 -12.60 -13.78 14.55
N SER A 52 -13.90 -13.89 14.80
CA SER A 52 -14.80 -14.79 14.05
C SER A 52 -14.88 -14.39 12.57
N ILE A 53 -15.08 -13.10 12.30
CA ILE A 53 -15.12 -12.55 10.95
C ILE A 53 -13.79 -12.78 10.24
N TYR A 54 -12.66 -12.45 10.89
CA TYR A 54 -11.34 -12.65 10.33
C TYR A 54 -11.10 -14.12 9.92
N LYS A 55 -11.39 -15.07 10.81
CA LYS A 55 -11.26 -16.50 10.54
C LYS A 55 -12.11 -16.95 9.35
N SER A 56 -13.28 -16.36 9.15
CA SER A 56 -14.13 -16.66 7.99
C SER A 56 -13.51 -16.21 6.66
N LEU A 57 -12.71 -15.14 6.68
CA LEU A 57 -12.06 -14.56 5.50
C LEU A 57 -10.62 -15.02 5.27
N GLN A 58 -9.96 -15.60 6.27
CA GLN A 58 -8.52 -15.89 6.25
C GLN A 58 -8.06 -16.65 5.01
N ARG A 59 -8.73 -17.75 4.65
CA ARG A 59 -8.39 -18.52 3.43
C ARG A 59 -8.62 -17.74 2.13
N ARG A 60 -9.56 -16.79 2.11
CA ARG A 60 -9.81 -15.95 0.94
C ARG A 60 -8.71 -14.90 0.80
N MET A 61 -8.28 -14.30 1.91
CA MET A 61 -7.12 -13.40 1.96
C MET A 61 -5.84 -14.11 1.51
N GLU A 62 -5.55 -15.28 2.06
CA GLU A 62 -4.39 -16.10 1.68
C GLU A 62 -4.30 -16.30 0.17
N ARG A 63 -5.39 -16.79 -0.45
CA ARG A 63 -5.45 -17.01 -1.90
C ARG A 63 -5.34 -15.72 -2.71
N GLY A 64 -5.96 -14.63 -2.23
CA GLY A 64 -5.90 -13.33 -2.90
C GLY A 64 -4.48 -12.80 -2.94
N TYR A 65 -3.85 -12.64 -1.77
CA TYR A 65 -2.50 -12.08 -1.68
C TYR A 65 -1.44 -12.97 -2.35
N ALA A 66 -1.61 -14.30 -2.35
CA ALA A 66 -0.69 -15.20 -3.04
C ALA A 66 -0.56 -14.91 -4.55
N ALA A 67 -1.56 -14.31 -5.18
CA ALA A 67 -1.49 -13.92 -6.60
C ALA A 67 -0.48 -12.79 -6.87
N ALA A 68 -0.04 -12.06 -5.84
CA ALA A 68 1.05 -11.08 -5.95
C ALA A 68 2.43 -11.71 -6.17
N GLN A 69 2.60 -13.00 -5.87
CA GLN A 69 3.85 -13.75 -6.05
C GLN A 69 5.07 -13.11 -5.37
N LEU A 70 4.87 -12.53 -4.18
CA LEU A 70 5.93 -11.93 -3.37
C LEU A 70 6.54 -12.99 -2.46
N ASP A 71 7.75 -13.46 -2.79
CA ASP A 71 8.46 -14.50 -2.02
C ASP A 71 8.62 -14.16 -0.53
N LEU A 72 8.83 -12.88 -0.20
CA LEU A 72 8.96 -12.41 1.19
C LEU A 72 7.70 -12.63 2.03
N LEU A 73 6.53 -12.78 1.40
CA LEU A 73 5.24 -13.01 2.06
C LEU A 73 4.83 -14.48 2.07
N MET A 74 5.66 -15.37 1.54
CA MET A 74 5.33 -16.79 1.49
C MET A 74 5.05 -17.31 2.90
N ASN A 75 3.81 -17.79 3.10
CA ASN A 75 3.29 -18.29 4.39
C ASN A 75 3.32 -17.25 5.54
N TYR A 76 3.17 -15.96 5.26
CA TYR A 76 3.21 -14.93 6.32
C TYR A 76 2.18 -15.15 7.44
N GLN A 77 1.02 -15.73 7.13
CA GLN A 77 -0.02 -16.03 8.14
C GLN A 77 0.40 -17.13 9.14
N ALA A 78 1.50 -17.82 8.91
CA ALA A 78 2.11 -18.76 9.85
C ALA A 78 3.22 -18.12 10.72
N TRP A 79 3.50 -16.83 10.52
CA TRP A 79 4.42 -16.09 11.38
C TRP A 79 3.79 -15.78 12.74
N PRO A 80 4.60 -15.42 13.75
CA PRO A 80 4.09 -14.87 14.99
C PRO A 80 3.09 -13.73 14.75
N LEU A 81 1.91 -13.87 15.36
CA LEU A 81 0.86 -12.85 15.42
C LEU A 81 1.06 -12.03 16.70
N PHE A 82 1.01 -10.71 16.60
CA PHE A 82 1.30 -9.80 17.71
C PHE A 82 0.05 -9.25 18.41
N ASN A 83 -1.14 -9.58 17.91
CA ASN A 83 -2.40 -9.19 18.50
C ASN A 83 -3.33 -10.38 18.76
N ASP A 84 -4.14 -10.34 19.83
CA ASP A 84 -5.04 -11.42 20.25
C ASP A 84 -6.39 -11.46 19.49
N ALA A 85 -6.78 -10.31 18.93
CA ALA A 85 -7.91 -10.15 18.02
C ALA A 85 -7.63 -9.00 17.03
N PRO A 86 -8.22 -9.02 15.82
CA PRO A 86 -8.11 -7.89 14.90
C PRO A 86 -8.62 -6.60 15.55
N TYR A 87 -7.93 -5.48 15.30
CA TYR A 87 -8.27 -4.17 15.88
C TYR A 87 -8.45 -3.11 14.80
N ILE A 88 -9.30 -2.11 15.06
CA ILE A 88 -9.53 -1.04 14.11
C ILE A 88 -8.28 -0.15 14.01
N SER A 89 -7.85 0.12 12.77
CA SER A 89 -6.71 0.99 12.53
C SER A 89 -7.09 2.17 11.64
N ALA A 90 -7.14 3.36 12.24
CA ALA A 90 -7.40 4.60 11.52
C ALA A 90 -6.37 4.84 10.40
N THR A 91 -5.09 4.55 10.66
CA THR A 91 -4.00 4.71 9.68
C THR A 91 -4.08 3.75 8.49
N HIS A 92 -4.87 2.69 8.59
CA HIS A 92 -5.13 1.74 7.48
C HIS A 92 -6.58 1.86 6.97
N GLY A 93 -7.18 3.05 7.12
CA GLY A 93 -8.49 3.38 6.57
C GLY A 93 -9.64 2.75 7.34
N GLN A 94 -9.57 2.70 8.67
CA GLN A 94 -10.62 2.19 9.56
C GLN A 94 -10.94 0.70 9.34
N ARG A 95 -9.97 -0.07 8.85
CA ARG A 95 -10.08 -1.53 8.71
C ARG A 95 -9.65 -2.21 10.01
N TYR A 96 -10.18 -3.40 10.24
CA TYR A 96 -9.68 -4.30 11.27
C TYR A 96 -8.40 -4.95 10.75
N VAL A 97 -7.30 -4.87 11.51
CA VAL A 97 -5.99 -5.38 11.09
C VAL A 97 -5.45 -6.42 12.06
N ASN A 98 -4.69 -7.37 11.53
CA ASN A 98 -3.78 -8.20 12.31
C ASN A 98 -2.34 -7.83 11.97
N SER A 99 -1.43 -7.92 12.94
CA SER A 99 0.00 -7.63 12.77
C SER A 99 0.82 -8.90 12.92
N TYR A 100 1.51 -9.28 11.85
CA TYR A 100 2.45 -10.39 11.78
C TYR A 100 3.87 -9.87 11.65
N ALA A 101 4.84 -10.58 12.23
CA ALA A 101 6.25 -10.29 12.01
C ALA A 101 7.01 -11.59 11.78
N ASN A 102 7.90 -11.62 10.79
CA ASN A 102 8.71 -12.81 10.54
C ASN A 102 9.68 -13.10 11.71
N ARG A 103 10.36 -14.25 11.68
CA ARG A 103 11.30 -14.63 12.74
C ARG A 103 12.42 -13.62 12.99
N MET A 104 12.80 -12.82 11.98
CA MET A 104 13.87 -11.84 12.13
C MET A 104 13.39 -10.63 12.94
N ALA A 105 12.13 -10.26 12.76
CA ALA A 105 11.44 -9.20 13.50
C ALA A 105 10.84 -9.65 14.84
N HIS A 106 11.47 -10.59 15.54
CA HIS A 106 10.95 -11.18 16.78
C HIS A 106 10.71 -10.17 17.92
N ASN A 107 11.40 -9.02 17.91
CA ASN A 107 11.26 -7.95 18.90
C ASN A 107 10.41 -6.75 18.41
N TYR A 108 9.69 -6.85 17.29
CA TYR A 108 8.85 -5.78 16.74
C TYR A 108 7.91 -5.12 17.76
N GLY A 109 7.35 -5.89 18.71
CA GLY A 109 6.45 -5.36 19.74
C GLY A 109 7.14 -4.76 20.98
N THR A 110 8.47 -4.80 21.07
CA THR A 110 9.21 -4.49 22.30
C THR A 110 10.52 -3.73 22.06
N LEU A 111 10.70 -3.09 20.89
CA LEU A 111 11.91 -2.29 20.64
C LEU A 111 12.05 -1.19 21.69
N ALA A 112 13.22 -1.13 22.31
CA ALA A 112 13.61 0.03 23.11
C ALA A 112 13.98 1.22 22.20
N GLU A 113 14.02 2.42 22.77
CA GLU A 113 14.42 3.63 22.05
C GLU A 113 15.81 3.44 21.40
N GLY A 114 15.89 3.73 20.10
CA GLY A 114 17.13 3.60 19.33
C GLY A 114 17.49 2.17 18.90
N GLU A 115 16.76 1.14 19.35
CA GLU A 115 16.88 -0.20 18.78
C GLU A 115 16.32 -0.23 17.36
N LYS A 116 16.93 -1.08 16.52
CA LYS A 116 16.52 -1.27 15.13
C LYS A 116 16.26 -2.73 14.85
N LEU A 117 15.30 -2.99 13.98
CA LEU A 117 15.07 -4.32 13.47
C LEU A 117 16.23 -4.75 12.56
N PRO A 118 16.64 -6.02 12.59
CA PRO A 118 17.67 -6.54 11.68
C PRO A 118 17.19 -6.51 10.23
N MET A 119 18.14 -6.36 9.29
CA MET A 119 17.86 -6.53 7.86
C MET A 119 17.19 -7.89 7.59
N GLY A 120 16.22 -7.91 6.68
CA GLY A 120 15.36 -9.06 6.42
C GLY A 120 14.21 -9.21 7.40
N SER A 121 14.05 -8.29 8.37
CA SER A 121 12.81 -8.16 9.13
C SER A 121 11.66 -7.80 8.20
N VAL A 122 10.57 -8.56 8.30
CA VAL A 122 9.35 -8.29 7.54
C VAL A 122 8.18 -8.21 8.49
N LEU A 123 7.44 -7.10 8.38
CA LEU A 123 6.18 -6.87 9.07
C LEU A 123 5.06 -6.93 8.03
N ALA A 124 3.99 -7.65 8.34
CA ALA A 124 2.82 -7.79 7.48
C ALA A 124 1.57 -7.47 8.27
N LYS A 125 0.73 -6.57 7.73
CA LYS A 125 -0.59 -6.24 8.28
C LYS A 125 -1.66 -6.60 7.26
N ASP A 126 -2.32 -7.74 7.46
CA ASP A 126 -3.53 -8.05 6.70
C ASP A 126 -4.74 -7.41 7.35
N SER A 127 -5.78 -7.17 6.54
CA SER A 127 -6.93 -6.42 7.00
C SER A 127 -8.26 -6.99 6.51
N VAL A 128 -9.32 -6.70 7.25
CA VAL A 128 -10.70 -6.97 6.89
C VAL A 128 -11.51 -5.69 7.03
N THR A 129 -12.39 -5.46 6.06
CA THR A 129 -13.38 -4.39 6.09
C THR A 129 -14.67 -4.95 6.65
N VAL A 130 -15.22 -4.28 7.66
CA VAL A 130 -16.53 -4.56 8.21
C VAL A 130 -17.29 -3.24 8.33
N THR A 131 -18.41 -3.11 7.62
CA THR A 131 -19.27 -1.91 7.71
C THR A 131 -20.39 -2.11 8.72
N ASP A 132 -20.95 -1.02 9.24
CA ASP A 132 -22.08 -1.05 10.18
C ASP A 132 -23.37 -1.64 9.57
N GLU A 133 -23.51 -1.70 8.24
CA GLU A 133 -24.56 -2.47 7.57
C GLU A 133 -24.27 -3.97 7.46
N GLY A 134 -23.13 -4.43 7.98
CA GLY A 134 -22.73 -5.83 8.02
C GLY A 134 -22.03 -6.32 6.75
N ASN A 135 -21.55 -5.43 5.88
CA ASN A 135 -20.74 -5.85 4.74
C ASN A 135 -19.35 -6.28 5.21
N VAL A 136 -18.91 -7.46 4.76
CA VAL A 136 -17.65 -8.08 5.19
C VAL A 136 -16.79 -8.43 3.98
N HIS A 137 -15.60 -7.85 3.91
CA HIS A 137 -14.68 -8.02 2.78
C HIS A 137 -13.22 -8.19 3.22
N PRO A 138 -12.42 -9.03 2.53
CA PRO A 138 -10.97 -8.95 2.62
C PRO A 138 -10.50 -7.53 2.28
N GLY A 139 -9.58 -6.99 3.08
CA GLY A 139 -8.94 -5.71 2.85
C GLY A 139 -7.59 -5.84 2.15
N ALA A 140 -6.81 -4.77 2.14
CA ALA A 140 -5.45 -4.79 1.61
C ALA A 140 -4.47 -5.43 2.62
N LEU A 141 -3.35 -5.91 2.11
CA LEU A 141 -2.18 -6.32 2.86
C LEU A 141 -1.11 -5.22 2.76
N PHE A 142 -0.65 -4.75 3.91
CA PHE A 142 0.40 -3.74 4.05
C PHE A 142 1.69 -4.42 4.55
N VAL A 143 2.82 -4.12 3.94
CA VAL A 143 4.07 -4.81 4.21
C VAL A 143 5.20 -3.81 4.38
N MET A 144 6.05 -4.08 5.38
CA MET A 144 7.32 -3.39 5.56
C MET A 144 8.46 -4.39 5.58
N GLU A 145 9.52 -4.13 4.82
CA GLU A 145 10.75 -4.94 4.82
C GLU A 145 11.94 -4.05 5.20
N LYS A 146 12.72 -4.49 6.19
CA LYS A 146 13.97 -3.83 6.56
C LYS A 146 15.06 -4.24 5.59
N LEU A 147 15.55 -3.28 4.81
CA LEU A 147 16.59 -3.48 3.81
C LEU A 147 17.99 -3.44 4.43
N ALA A 148 19.01 -3.75 3.62
CA ALA A 148 20.39 -3.52 4.00
C ALA A 148 20.65 -2.02 4.16
N GLN A 149 21.55 -1.66 5.08
CA GLN A 149 21.86 -0.27 5.36
C GLN A 149 22.32 0.47 4.11
N GLY A 150 21.71 1.63 3.85
CA GLY A 150 22.00 2.48 2.70
C GLY A 150 21.34 2.06 1.38
N THR A 151 20.44 1.06 1.39
CA THR A 151 19.72 0.61 0.19
C THR A 151 18.62 1.60 -0.19
N SER A 152 17.94 2.17 0.80
CA SER A 152 16.87 3.16 0.60
C SER A 152 16.97 4.25 1.69
N PRO A 153 18.01 5.10 1.66
CA PRO A 153 18.23 6.11 2.70
C PRO A 153 17.03 7.06 2.88
N GLU A 154 16.31 7.34 1.80
CA GLU A 154 15.11 8.18 1.75
C GLU A 154 13.94 7.63 2.57
N THR A 155 13.93 6.32 2.83
CA THR A 155 12.94 5.66 3.69
C THR A 155 13.57 5.01 4.91
N ALA A 156 14.76 5.46 5.30
CA ALA A 156 15.55 4.88 6.39
C ALA A 156 15.73 3.35 6.28
N ASP A 157 15.96 2.88 5.06
CA ASP A 157 16.12 1.49 4.66
C ASP A 157 14.88 0.62 4.92
N TRP A 158 13.69 1.21 4.86
CA TRP A 158 12.42 0.49 4.87
C TRP A 158 11.77 0.46 3.49
N ARG A 159 11.46 -0.74 2.99
CA ARG A 159 10.61 -0.91 1.81
C ARG A 159 9.16 -1.06 2.23
N TYR A 160 8.26 -0.36 1.55
CA TYR A 160 6.82 -0.44 1.79
C TYR A 160 6.11 -1.03 0.57
N ILE A 161 5.23 -2.00 0.80
CA ILE A 161 4.47 -2.68 -0.25
C ILE A 161 3.01 -2.73 0.16
N MET A 162 2.11 -2.46 -0.77
CA MET A 162 0.68 -2.64 -0.59
C MET A 162 0.12 -3.57 -1.66
N VAL A 163 -0.55 -4.63 -1.20
CA VAL A 163 -1.19 -5.64 -2.05
C VAL A 163 -2.70 -5.59 -1.85
N MET A 164 -3.44 -5.50 -2.95
CA MET A 164 -4.89 -5.47 -2.94
C MET A 164 -5.48 -6.87 -2.63
N PRO A 165 -6.75 -6.96 -2.20
CA PRO A 165 -7.38 -8.24 -1.88
C PRO A 165 -7.38 -9.29 -2.99
N ASP A 166 -7.26 -8.87 -4.25
CA ASP A 166 -7.20 -9.73 -5.44
C ASP A 166 -5.77 -10.13 -5.83
N GLY A 167 -4.77 -9.67 -5.06
CA GLY A 167 -3.35 -9.90 -5.29
C GLY A 167 -2.70 -8.91 -6.25
N SER A 168 -3.43 -7.93 -6.78
CA SER A 168 -2.81 -6.87 -7.57
C SER A 168 -1.91 -6.00 -6.68
N LEU A 169 -0.74 -5.64 -7.20
CA LEU A 169 0.18 -4.73 -6.52
C LEU A 169 -0.36 -3.31 -6.63
N PHE A 170 -0.66 -2.69 -5.50
CA PHE A 170 -1.01 -1.27 -5.47
C PHE A 170 0.24 -0.41 -5.67
N GLY A 171 1.32 -0.72 -4.95
CA GLY A 171 2.61 -0.09 -5.12
C GLY A 171 3.70 -0.74 -4.25
N ASP A 172 4.95 -0.44 -4.61
CA ASP A 172 6.16 -0.89 -3.94
C ASP A 172 7.20 0.25 -4.02
N THR A 173 7.74 0.69 -2.89
CA THR A 173 8.71 1.80 -2.86
C THR A 173 10.00 1.48 -3.63
N MET A 174 10.30 0.20 -3.83
CA MET A 174 11.45 -0.27 -4.61
C MET A 174 11.06 -0.74 -6.01
N GLY A 175 9.83 -0.49 -6.46
CA GLY A 175 9.29 -1.07 -7.68
C GLY A 175 8.22 -0.22 -8.34
N ALA A 176 7.18 -0.90 -8.82
CA ALA A 176 6.10 -0.26 -9.55
C ALA A 176 5.27 0.66 -8.63
N ARG A 177 4.91 1.83 -9.15
CA ARG A 177 4.05 2.81 -8.46
C ARG A 177 4.61 3.19 -7.08
N SER A 178 5.92 3.40 -6.98
CA SER A 178 6.59 3.76 -5.73
C SER A 178 6.06 5.06 -5.13
N ASP A 179 5.72 6.03 -5.98
CA ASP A 179 5.03 7.28 -5.68
C ASP A 179 3.64 7.08 -5.05
N ALA A 180 2.95 5.98 -5.36
CA ALA A 180 1.66 5.67 -4.74
C ALA A 180 1.78 5.17 -3.29
N VAL A 181 2.97 4.75 -2.84
CA VAL A 181 3.20 4.18 -1.50
C VAL A 181 4.27 4.92 -0.69
N VAL A 182 4.79 6.05 -1.22
CA VAL A 182 5.78 6.88 -0.49
C VAL A 182 5.21 7.42 0.83
N TYR A 183 3.91 7.73 0.85
CA TYR A 183 3.20 8.23 2.03
C TYR A 183 3.26 7.26 3.23
N CYS A 184 3.48 5.96 2.98
CA CYS A 184 3.65 4.99 4.05
C CYS A 184 4.86 5.36 4.92
N HIS A 185 5.97 5.79 4.30
CA HIS A 185 7.13 6.23 5.06
C HIS A 185 6.85 7.53 5.80
N ASP A 186 6.29 8.54 5.12
CA ASP A 186 5.99 9.86 5.70
C ASP A 186 5.15 9.73 6.98
N CYS A 187 4.16 8.83 7.00
CA CYS A 187 3.37 8.55 8.19
C CYS A 187 4.19 7.85 9.29
N HIS A 188 5.07 6.93 8.91
CA HIS A 188 5.90 6.16 9.83
C HIS A 188 7.07 6.97 10.42
N GLU A 189 7.43 8.12 9.87
CA GLU A 189 8.39 9.06 10.48
C GLU A 189 7.95 9.53 11.87
N ALA A 190 6.64 9.52 12.15
CA ALA A 190 6.09 9.87 13.46
C ALA A 190 6.57 8.95 14.60
N VAL A 191 7.10 7.76 14.27
CA VAL A 191 7.66 6.78 15.22
C VAL A 191 9.09 6.38 14.83
N ALA A 192 9.86 7.32 14.29
CA ALA A 192 11.26 7.11 13.87
C ALA A 192 12.19 6.67 15.02
N ASP A 193 11.87 7.06 16.26
CA ASP A 193 12.57 6.67 17.50
C ASP A 193 12.45 5.16 17.80
N ARG A 194 11.47 4.49 17.18
CA ARG A 194 11.16 3.05 17.30
C ARG A 194 11.34 2.34 15.97
N ASP A 195 12.37 2.76 15.22
CA ASP A 195 12.72 2.26 13.90
C ASP A 195 11.54 2.25 12.92
N TYR A 196 10.70 3.29 12.98
CA TYR A 196 9.56 3.48 12.07
C TYR A 196 8.47 2.41 12.26
N THR A 197 8.34 1.80 13.44
CA THR A 197 7.39 0.71 13.66
C THR A 197 6.26 1.08 14.64
N PHE A 198 5.02 1.10 14.15
CA PHE A 198 3.84 1.22 15.00
C PHE A 198 3.49 -0.12 15.63
N PHE A 199 3.54 -0.19 16.96
CA PHE A 199 3.20 -1.42 17.69
C PHE A 199 1.69 -1.67 17.69
N VAL A 200 1.31 -2.90 18.05
CA VAL A 200 -0.07 -3.25 18.38
C VAL A 200 -0.53 -2.44 19.59
N PRO A 201 -1.78 -1.91 19.61
CA PRO A 201 -2.31 -1.23 20.79
C PRO A 201 -2.29 -2.16 22.01
N GLU A 202 -1.92 -1.63 23.18
CA GLU A 202 -1.67 -2.42 24.39
C GLU A 202 -2.83 -3.38 24.73
N GLU A 203 -4.07 -2.92 24.56
CA GLU A 203 -5.27 -3.71 24.84
C GLU A 203 -5.40 -4.96 23.95
N TYR A 204 -4.74 -5.01 22.78
CA TYR A 204 -4.78 -6.12 21.83
C TYR A 204 -3.49 -6.93 21.80
N VAL A 205 -2.41 -6.51 22.48
CA VAL A 205 -1.17 -7.28 22.49
C VAL A 205 -1.44 -8.69 23.03
N VAL A 206 -0.88 -9.71 22.36
CA VAL A 206 -1.01 -11.09 22.84
C VAL A 206 -0.44 -11.16 24.27
N GLY A 207 -1.29 -11.51 25.23
CA GLY A 207 -0.88 -11.69 26.63
C GLY A 207 0.15 -12.81 26.75
N ASN A 208 1.28 -12.50 27.38
CA ASN A 208 2.27 -13.50 27.79
C ASN A 208 1.73 -14.43 28.89
#